data_AF-A0AAN5CKL9-F1
#
_entry.id   AF-A0AAN5CKL9-F1
#
_cell.length_a   1.000
_cell.length_b   1.000
_cell.length_c   1.000
_cell.angle_alpha   90.00
_cell.angle_beta   90.00
_cell.angle_gamma   90.00
#
_symmetry.space_group_name_H-M   'P 1'
#
loop_
_entity.id
_entity.type
_entity.pdbx_description
1 polymer ?
#
loop_
_entity_poly.entity_id
_entity_poly.type
_entity_poly.pdbx_seq_one_letter_code
_entity_poly.pdbx_strand_id
1 'polypeptide(L)'
;AVFLYFQSERCLVCQLPTNELHMGFVCCRACSVFYKRTLSREAVLRCKGGDHDCISKNSEVTCRKCRFERFRSVLEACEKGKPANKRTTEEEGMGSDFLDHETFLQSDAPTSETSTLERMKQAYRALCMTRRTGEMGTCSTEAYYQLQRGSIKFANATYTNIAPNTRIMFTGLMEFFSSTFDDFRELSKDQQTLLLTNNFDMLHKTDDLYRAAHHFPEDDCIILSYTTIFSIHRVDDFLVDCPPKVNKAEASAEIIRNVGRNLIANKTRFKRAQLSADEFVALLSLALWREQASTNEGITEIIKTNRSTLLAELHTYSAGRADLIMQRDWENCSACSSIWRKWRVGIKKTSKSTS
;
A
#
# COMPACT_ATOMS: atom_id res chain seq x y z
N ALA A 1 14.90 0.05 33.97
CA ALA A 1 16.20 -0.28 33.33
C ALA A 1 16.30 -1.80 33.24
N VAL A 2 16.25 -2.38 32.03
CA VAL A 2 16.72 -3.74 31.75
C VAL A 2 17.28 -3.72 30.34
N PHE A 3 18.61 -3.81 30.26
CA PHE A 3 19.36 -4.08 29.04
C PHE A 3 19.09 -5.51 28.59
N LEU A 4 18.81 -5.72 27.30
CA LEU A 4 18.95 -7.04 26.67
C LEU A 4 19.80 -6.89 25.41
N TYR A 5 20.93 -7.60 25.44
CA TYR A 5 21.95 -7.73 24.42
C TYR A 5 21.36 -7.99 23.02
N PHE A 6 21.70 -7.15 22.05
CA PHE A 6 21.45 -7.36 20.62
C PHE A 6 22.64 -8.08 19.99
N GLN A 7 22.42 -9.25 19.37
CA GLN A 7 23.39 -9.82 18.43
C GLN A 7 23.51 -8.90 17.22
N SER A 8 24.74 -8.57 16.83
CA SER A 8 25.06 -7.61 15.78
C SER A 8 25.16 -8.31 14.43
N GLU A 9 24.34 -7.90 13.46
CA GLU A 9 24.57 -8.25 12.07
C GLU A 9 25.82 -7.52 11.55
N ARG A 10 26.51 -8.08 10.54
CA ARG A 10 27.72 -7.49 9.94
C ARG A 10 27.43 -7.01 8.53
N CYS A 11 28.00 -5.88 8.16
CA CYS A 11 27.87 -5.32 6.82
C CYS A 11 28.43 -6.29 5.77
N LEU A 12 27.64 -6.66 4.76
CA LEU A 12 28.09 -7.61 3.71
C LEU A 12 29.24 -7.08 2.83
N VAL A 13 29.53 -5.77 2.93
CA VAL A 13 30.60 -5.10 2.19
C VAL A 13 31.88 -4.98 3.01
N CYS A 14 31.80 -4.52 4.27
CA CYS A 14 32.99 -4.22 5.08
C CYS A 14 33.06 -4.97 6.41
N GLN A 15 32.10 -5.86 6.69
CA GLN A 15 32.02 -6.73 7.87
C GLN A 15 31.99 -6.02 9.24
N LEU A 16 31.88 -4.69 9.24
CA LEU A 16 31.66 -3.90 10.46
C LEU A 16 30.24 -4.15 10.98
N PRO A 17 30.03 -4.16 12.31
CA PRO A 17 28.71 -4.30 12.91
C PRO A 17 27.74 -3.27 12.35
N THR A 18 26.62 -3.74 11.84
CA THR A 18 25.53 -2.90 11.36
C THR A 18 24.24 -3.69 11.39
N ASN A 19 23.18 -3.05 11.87
CA ASN A 19 21.82 -3.58 11.78
C ASN A 19 21.01 -2.76 10.74
N GLU A 20 21.70 -2.11 9.80
CA GLU A 20 21.09 -1.22 8.80
C GLU A 20 21.07 -1.89 7.41
N LEU A 21 19.97 -1.67 6.69
CA LEU A 21 19.77 -2.09 5.31
C LEU A 21 19.91 -0.87 4.38
N HIS A 22 20.75 -0.98 3.36
CA HIS A 22 20.92 0.05 2.34
C HIS A 22 21.05 -0.59 0.96
N MET A 23 20.33 -0.07 -0.04
CA MET A 23 20.30 -0.62 -1.41
C MET A 23 19.85 -2.09 -1.48
N GLY A 24 18.94 -2.51 -0.60
CA GLY A 24 18.33 -3.84 -0.65
C GLY A 24 19.09 -4.96 0.07
N PHE A 25 20.21 -4.68 0.75
CA PHE A 25 20.95 -5.68 1.52
C PHE A 25 21.61 -5.10 2.79
N VAL A 26 22.08 -5.97 3.69
CA VAL A 26 22.72 -5.57 4.98
C VAL A 26 24.03 -4.86 4.70
N CYS A 27 24.04 -3.55 4.87
CA CYS A 27 25.15 -2.70 4.52
C CYS A 27 25.19 -1.46 5.41
N CYS A 28 26.35 -1.11 5.97
CA CYS A 28 26.44 0.07 6.82
C CYS A 28 26.26 1.37 6.00
N ARG A 29 25.76 2.43 6.65
CA ARG A 29 25.61 3.77 6.05
C ARG A 29 26.88 4.29 5.36
N ALA A 30 28.05 4.01 5.93
CA ALA A 30 29.32 4.45 5.36
C ALA A 30 29.60 3.80 3.99
N CYS A 31 29.28 2.50 3.83
CA CYS A 31 29.44 1.79 2.57
C CYS A 31 28.43 2.27 1.52
N SER A 32 27.18 2.51 1.89
CA SER A 32 26.15 2.96 0.94
C SER A 32 26.44 4.37 0.40
N VAL A 33 26.85 5.29 1.29
CA VAL A 33 27.25 6.65 0.89
C VAL A 33 28.53 6.62 0.03
N PHE A 34 29.50 5.78 0.39
CA PHE A 34 30.72 5.59 -0.39
C PHE A 34 30.41 5.11 -1.82
N TYR A 35 29.55 4.11 -1.97
CA TYR A 35 29.16 3.58 -3.27
C TYR A 35 28.49 4.65 -4.15
N LYS A 36 27.49 5.37 -3.63
CA LYS A 36 26.80 6.47 -4.36
C LYS A 36 27.77 7.55 -4.86
N ARG A 37 28.69 8.00 -4.00
CA ARG A 37 29.68 9.05 -4.33
C ARG A 37 30.73 8.57 -5.32
N THR A 38 31.01 7.27 -5.34
CA THR A 38 31.98 6.68 -6.25
C THR A 38 31.35 6.39 -7.60
N LEU A 39 30.09 5.96 -7.64
CA LEU A 39 29.33 5.76 -8.88
C LEU A 39 29.15 7.07 -9.66
N SER A 40 28.95 8.18 -8.96
CA SER A 40 28.80 9.51 -9.55
C SER A 40 30.12 10.16 -9.99
N ARG A 41 31.25 9.49 -9.80
CA ARG A 41 32.58 10.01 -10.16
C ARG A 41 33.22 8.99 -11.11
N GLU A 42 33.51 9.37 -12.34
CA GLU A 42 34.20 8.53 -13.34
C GLU A 42 35.69 8.29 -13.01
N ALA A 43 36.08 8.31 -11.74
CA ALA A 43 37.46 8.17 -11.31
C ALA A 43 37.89 6.70 -11.28
N VAL A 44 38.99 6.38 -11.98
CA VAL A 44 39.59 5.04 -11.98
C VAL A 44 40.18 4.72 -10.60
N LEU A 45 39.53 3.81 -9.87
CA LEU A 45 40.04 3.32 -8.58
C LEU A 45 41.16 2.29 -8.79
N ARG A 46 42.28 2.44 -8.05
CA ARG A 46 43.40 1.48 -8.03
C ARG A 46 43.39 0.66 -6.74
N CYS A 47 43.68 -0.64 -6.86
CA CYS A 47 43.81 -1.53 -5.71
C CYS A 47 45.12 -1.23 -4.98
N LYS A 48 45.11 -1.24 -3.64
CA LYS A 48 46.33 -1.06 -2.84
C LYS A 48 47.18 -2.33 -2.77
N GLY A 49 46.56 -3.51 -2.77
CA GLY A 49 47.25 -4.81 -2.67
C GLY A 49 47.58 -5.48 -4.01
N GLY A 50 47.11 -4.93 -5.13
CA GLY A 50 47.30 -5.50 -6.48
C GLY A 50 46.52 -6.79 -6.78
N ASP A 51 46.09 -7.50 -5.73
CA ASP A 51 45.44 -8.82 -5.75
C ASP A 51 43.90 -8.78 -5.75
N HIS A 52 43.33 -7.58 -5.66
CA HIS A 52 41.87 -7.32 -5.63
C HIS A 52 41.08 -7.95 -4.46
N ASP A 53 41.73 -8.46 -3.41
CA ASP A 53 41.05 -9.14 -2.29
C ASP A 53 41.40 -8.54 -0.91
N CYS A 54 41.69 -7.23 -0.87
CA CYS A 54 42.15 -6.57 0.35
C CYS A 54 41.13 -6.63 1.51
N ILE A 55 39.84 -6.82 1.23
CA ILE A 55 38.77 -6.80 2.26
C ILE A 55 38.63 -8.14 2.97
N SER A 56 38.76 -9.26 2.25
CA SER A 56 38.66 -10.60 2.84
C SER A 56 39.90 -10.91 3.68
N LYS A 57 41.06 -10.38 3.27
CA LYS A 57 42.33 -10.55 3.98
C LYS A 57 42.44 -9.71 5.24
N ASN A 58 41.86 -8.51 5.25
CA ASN A 58 41.80 -7.66 6.43
C ASN A 58 40.64 -6.66 6.33
N SER A 59 39.58 -6.89 7.12
CA SER A 59 38.36 -6.06 7.10
C SER A 59 38.58 -4.62 7.59
N GLU A 60 39.70 -4.32 8.23
CA GLU A 60 40.10 -2.96 8.62
C GLU A 60 40.75 -2.17 7.46
N VAL A 61 41.16 -2.85 6.38
CA VAL A 61 41.84 -2.20 5.26
C VAL A 61 40.87 -1.45 4.36
N THR A 62 41.05 -0.13 4.28
CA THR A 62 40.23 0.82 3.52
C THR A 62 40.56 0.87 2.02
N CYS A 63 40.71 -0.28 1.36
CA CYS A 63 40.93 -0.30 -0.09
C CYS A 63 39.66 0.12 -0.84
N ARG A 64 39.67 1.33 -1.42
CA ARG A 64 38.51 1.89 -2.13
C ARG A 64 38.07 1.05 -3.31
N LYS A 65 39.02 0.50 -4.11
CA LYS A 65 38.70 -0.35 -5.26
C LYS A 65 38.00 -1.63 -4.83
N CYS A 66 38.61 -2.41 -3.94
CA CYS A 66 38.00 -3.65 -3.43
C CYS A 66 36.67 -3.39 -2.73
N ARG A 67 36.51 -2.26 -2.02
CA ARG A 67 35.23 -1.89 -1.38
C ARG A 67 34.13 -1.64 -2.39
N PHE A 68 34.48 -0.98 -3.49
CA PHE A 68 33.54 -0.72 -4.58
C PHE A 68 33.19 -2.00 -5.34
N GLU A 69 34.19 -2.80 -5.70
CA GLU A 69 34.00 -4.10 -6.38
C GLU A 69 33.22 -5.09 -5.53
N ARG A 70 33.49 -5.16 -4.22
CA ARG A 70 32.71 -5.99 -3.29
C ARG A 70 31.26 -5.54 -3.20
N PHE A 71 31.01 -4.23 -3.12
CA PHE A 71 29.65 -3.69 -3.12
C PHE A 71 28.91 -4.08 -4.40
N ARG A 72 29.56 -3.92 -5.55
CA ARG A 72 29.01 -4.29 -6.87
C ARG A 72 28.77 -5.79 -6.98
N SER A 73 29.69 -6.62 -6.51
CA SER A 73 29.55 -8.08 -6.50
C SER A 73 28.37 -8.54 -5.64
N VAL A 74 28.16 -7.91 -4.47
CA VAL A 74 26.99 -8.19 -3.62
C VAL A 74 25.70 -7.76 -4.32
N LEU A 75 25.67 -6.58 -4.94
CA LEU A 75 24.52 -6.13 -5.75
C LEU A 75 24.22 -7.09 -6.92
N GLU A 76 25.24 -7.48 -7.70
CA GLU A 76 25.09 -8.39 -8.82
C GLU A 76 24.65 -9.79 -8.37
N ALA A 77 25.10 -10.27 -7.20
CA ALA A 77 24.63 -11.52 -6.63
C ALA A 77 23.15 -11.43 -6.22
N CYS A 78 22.72 -10.30 -5.67
CA CYS A 78 21.30 -10.01 -5.41
C CYS A 78 20.47 -9.89 -6.69
N GLU A 79 21.06 -9.43 -7.80
CA GLU A 79 20.39 -9.34 -9.10
C GLU A 79 20.31 -10.70 -9.83
N LYS A 80 21.35 -11.53 -9.77
CA LYS A 80 21.39 -12.87 -10.38
C LYS A 80 20.47 -13.88 -9.70
N GLY A 81 20.05 -13.61 -8.47
CA GLY A 81 18.98 -14.35 -7.79
C GLY A 81 17.57 -14.03 -8.29
N LYS A 82 17.42 -13.12 -9.28
CA LYS A 82 16.14 -12.80 -9.92
C LYS A 82 15.96 -13.63 -11.21
N PRO A 83 14.77 -14.18 -11.51
CA PRO A 83 14.53 -14.81 -12.80
C PRO A 83 14.65 -13.78 -13.93
N ALA A 84 15.28 -14.18 -15.03
CA ALA A 84 15.59 -13.32 -16.17
C ALA A 84 14.33 -12.96 -16.97
N ASN A 85 13.90 -11.69 -16.93
CA ASN A 85 12.88 -11.20 -17.85
C ASN A 85 13.56 -10.80 -19.18
N LYS A 86 13.41 -11.64 -20.21
CA LYS A 86 13.90 -11.35 -21.58
C LYS A 86 13.07 -10.21 -22.16
N ARG A 87 13.73 -9.08 -22.44
CA ARG A 87 13.21 -8.07 -23.36
C ARG A 87 13.24 -8.64 -24.78
N THR A 88 12.07 -8.92 -25.32
CA THR A 88 11.83 -8.89 -26.77
C THR A 88 10.70 -7.89 -27.01
N THR A 89 11.02 -6.91 -27.83
CA THR A 89 10.12 -5.95 -28.46
C THR A 89 9.07 -6.68 -29.27
N GLU A 90 7.82 -6.64 -28.82
CA GLU A 90 6.62 -6.78 -29.63
C GLU A 90 5.48 -6.08 -28.86
N GLU A 91 4.80 -5.17 -29.55
CA GLU A 91 3.73 -4.32 -29.06
C GLU A 91 2.44 -5.16 -28.95
N GLU A 92 2.16 -5.72 -27.78
CA GLU A 92 0.83 -6.21 -27.42
C GLU A 92 0.46 -5.77 -26.00
N GLY A 93 -0.81 -5.40 -25.81
CA GLY A 93 -1.34 -4.55 -24.74
C GLY A 93 -0.84 -4.88 -23.34
N MET A 94 -0.11 -3.93 -22.76
CA MET A 94 0.30 -3.94 -21.37
C MET A 94 -0.94 -3.78 -20.48
N GLY A 95 -1.56 -4.91 -20.11
CA GLY A 95 -2.60 -4.95 -19.09
C GLY A 95 -2.06 -4.33 -17.80
N SER A 96 -2.66 -3.22 -17.39
CA SER A 96 -2.32 -2.55 -16.14
C SER A 96 -2.68 -3.46 -14.96
N ASP A 97 -1.73 -3.74 -14.05
CA ASP A 97 -1.93 -4.47 -12.78
C ASP A 97 -2.81 -3.69 -11.77
N PHE A 98 -3.43 -2.59 -12.21
CA PHE A 98 -4.35 -1.78 -11.42
C PHE A 98 -5.74 -2.45 -11.38
N LEU A 99 -6.30 -2.60 -10.18
CA LEU A 99 -7.64 -3.14 -10.04
C LEU A 99 -8.68 -2.08 -10.34
N ASP A 100 -9.45 -2.31 -11.40
CA ASP A 100 -10.52 -1.42 -11.82
C ASP A 100 -11.72 -2.19 -12.41
N HIS A 101 -12.81 -1.48 -12.63
CA HIS A 101 -14.05 -2.02 -13.18
C HIS A 101 -13.89 -2.70 -14.54
N GLU A 102 -12.97 -2.22 -15.39
CA GLU A 102 -12.72 -2.78 -16.73
C GLU A 102 -12.14 -4.20 -16.68
N THR A 103 -11.50 -4.58 -15.57
CA THR A 103 -10.87 -5.90 -15.41
C THR A 103 -11.83 -6.99 -14.93
N PHE A 104 -13.10 -6.65 -14.65
CA PHE A 104 -14.09 -7.59 -14.09
C PHE A 104 -14.42 -8.76 -15.03
N LEU A 105 -14.55 -8.50 -16.34
CA LEU A 105 -14.98 -9.51 -17.34
C LEU A 105 -13.92 -10.57 -17.66
N GLN A 106 -12.70 -10.43 -17.13
CA GLN A 106 -11.56 -11.31 -17.41
C GLN A 106 -11.33 -12.37 -16.31
N SER A 107 -12.22 -12.47 -15.32
CA SER A 107 -12.02 -13.39 -14.19
C SER A 107 -12.73 -14.72 -14.39
N ASP A 108 -11.97 -15.82 -14.32
CA ASP A 108 -12.52 -17.17 -14.22
C ASP A 108 -13.24 -17.37 -12.87
N ALA A 109 -14.18 -18.32 -12.84
CA ALA A 109 -14.94 -18.66 -11.64
C ALA A 109 -14.02 -19.25 -10.55
N PRO A 110 -14.18 -18.87 -9.27
CA PRO A 110 -13.35 -19.40 -8.19
C PRO A 110 -13.55 -20.92 -8.02
N THR A 111 -12.44 -21.66 -8.00
CA THR A 111 -12.40 -23.09 -7.63
C THR A 111 -12.06 -23.24 -6.14
N SER A 112 -12.18 -24.45 -5.59
CA SER A 112 -11.84 -24.74 -4.18
C SER A 112 -10.36 -24.49 -3.81
N GLU A 113 -9.50 -24.25 -4.79
CA GLU A 113 -8.06 -23.98 -4.60
C GLU A 113 -7.71 -22.48 -4.69
N THR A 114 -8.72 -21.60 -4.87
CA THR A 114 -8.50 -20.16 -5.03
C THR A 114 -8.00 -19.55 -3.71
N SER A 115 -6.83 -18.91 -3.74
CA SER A 115 -6.26 -18.27 -2.55
C SER A 115 -7.14 -17.12 -2.03
N THR A 116 -6.98 -16.74 -0.76
CA THR A 116 -7.75 -15.62 -0.19
C THR A 116 -7.49 -14.33 -0.97
N LEU A 117 -6.24 -14.05 -1.35
CA LEU A 117 -5.87 -12.87 -2.15
C LEU A 117 -6.56 -12.87 -3.52
N GLU A 118 -6.66 -14.01 -4.20
CA GLU A 118 -7.39 -14.09 -5.47
C GLU A 118 -8.89 -13.82 -5.28
N ARG A 119 -9.51 -14.43 -4.27
CA ARG A 119 -10.92 -14.12 -3.91
C ARG A 119 -11.12 -12.64 -3.64
N MET A 120 -10.18 -12.00 -2.93
CA MET A 120 -10.22 -10.57 -2.64
C MET A 120 -10.14 -9.74 -3.92
N LYS A 121 -9.25 -10.07 -4.86
CA LYS A 121 -9.15 -9.34 -6.14
C LYS A 121 -10.45 -9.45 -6.94
N GLN A 122 -11.03 -10.64 -7.01
CA GLN A 122 -12.31 -10.87 -7.69
C GLN A 122 -13.44 -10.06 -7.04
N ALA A 123 -13.57 -10.13 -5.71
CA ALA A 123 -14.56 -9.37 -4.96
C ALA A 123 -14.36 -7.86 -5.11
N TYR A 124 -13.11 -7.38 -5.15
CA TYR A 124 -12.82 -5.96 -5.31
C TYR A 124 -13.20 -5.46 -6.73
N ARG A 125 -12.95 -6.26 -7.78
CA ARG A 125 -13.42 -5.94 -9.13
C ARG A 125 -14.95 -5.84 -9.20
N ALA A 126 -15.65 -6.76 -8.53
CA ALA A 126 -17.11 -6.69 -8.41
C ALA A 126 -17.57 -5.43 -7.66
N LEU A 127 -16.85 -5.04 -6.61
CA LEU A 127 -17.07 -3.79 -5.88
C LEU A 127 -16.89 -2.56 -6.79
N CYS A 128 -15.82 -2.50 -7.59
CA CYS A 128 -15.59 -1.42 -8.56
C CYS A 128 -16.76 -1.29 -9.56
N MET A 129 -17.20 -2.41 -10.15
CA MET A 129 -18.33 -2.42 -11.08
C MET A 129 -19.65 -1.96 -10.43
N THR A 130 -19.92 -2.47 -9.23
CA THR A 130 -21.14 -2.12 -8.46
C THR A 130 -21.15 -0.64 -8.12
N ARG A 131 -20.02 -0.11 -7.65
CA ARG A 131 -19.86 1.31 -7.33
C ARG A 131 -20.02 2.18 -8.56
N ARG A 132 -19.34 1.86 -9.66
CA ARG A 132 -19.49 2.61 -10.93
C ARG A 132 -20.96 2.72 -11.31
N THR A 133 -21.66 1.59 -11.34
CA THR A 133 -23.05 1.54 -11.78
C THR A 133 -23.98 2.30 -10.82
N GLY A 134 -23.84 2.08 -9.52
CA GLY A 134 -24.68 2.72 -8.51
C GLY A 134 -24.45 4.23 -8.42
N GLU A 135 -23.19 4.66 -8.45
CA GLU A 135 -22.83 6.07 -8.29
C GLU A 135 -23.08 6.89 -9.55
N MET A 136 -23.14 6.29 -10.74
CA MET A 136 -23.65 6.98 -11.93
C MET A 136 -25.09 7.47 -11.70
N GLY A 137 -25.89 6.74 -10.92
CA GLY A 137 -27.25 7.13 -10.56
C GLY A 137 -27.35 8.31 -9.58
N THR A 138 -26.24 8.73 -8.96
CA THR A 138 -26.20 9.88 -8.04
C THR A 138 -25.69 11.16 -8.69
N CYS A 139 -25.16 11.06 -9.91
CA CYS A 139 -24.66 12.19 -10.68
C CYS A 139 -25.81 13.14 -11.09
N SER A 140 -25.47 14.42 -11.27
CA SER A 140 -26.38 15.33 -11.99
C SER A 140 -26.58 14.85 -13.42
N THR A 141 -27.70 15.22 -14.03
CA THR A 141 -28.00 14.87 -15.43
C THR A 141 -26.86 15.25 -16.38
N GLU A 142 -26.28 16.44 -16.21
CA GLU A 142 -25.15 16.90 -17.02
C GLU A 142 -23.90 16.02 -16.81
N ALA A 143 -23.53 15.78 -15.55
CA ALA A 143 -22.36 14.95 -15.24
C ALA A 143 -22.53 13.51 -15.73
N TYR A 144 -23.73 12.94 -15.62
CA TYR A 144 -24.07 11.61 -16.11
C TYR A 144 -23.80 11.49 -17.62
N TYR A 145 -24.32 12.43 -18.43
CA TYR A 145 -24.12 12.37 -19.88
C TYR A 145 -22.66 12.58 -20.28
N GLN A 146 -21.94 13.47 -19.60
CA GLN A 146 -20.52 13.68 -19.87
C GLN A 146 -19.67 12.43 -19.55
N LEU A 147 -19.93 11.78 -18.42
CA LEU A 147 -19.27 10.53 -18.02
C LEU A 147 -19.61 9.39 -18.99
N GLN A 148 -20.89 9.24 -19.37
CA GLN A 148 -21.34 8.19 -20.28
C GLN A 148 -20.72 8.33 -21.68
N ARG A 149 -20.56 9.56 -22.17
CA ARG A 149 -19.92 9.86 -23.47
C ARG A 149 -18.40 9.78 -23.41
N GLY A 150 -17.81 9.64 -22.21
CA GLY A 150 -16.37 9.68 -22.01
C GLY A 150 -15.73 11.06 -22.22
N SER A 151 -16.54 12.14 -22.24
CA SER A 151 -16.00 13.50 -22.38
C SER A 151 -15.28 13.97 -21.11
N ILE A 152 -15.66 13.41 -19.97
CA ILE A 152 -14.91 13.52 -18.72
C ILE A 152 -14.74 12.10 -18.14
N LYS A 153 -13.64 11.88 -17.41
CA LYS A 153 -13.42 10.64 -16.67
C LYS A 153 -14.04 10.67 -15.27
N PHE A 154 -14.07 11.85 -14.67
CA PHE A 154 -14.62 12.09 -13.34
C PHE A 154 -15.34 13.44 -13.30
N ALA A 155 -16.46 13.50 -12.61
CA ALA A 155 -17.14 14.76 -12.28
C ALA A 155 -16.57 15.35 -10.97
N ASN A 156 -16.82 16.62 -10.70
CA ASN A 156 -16.52 17.16 -9.36
C ASN A 156 -17.55 16.65 -8.35
N ALA A 157 -17.06 16.27 -7.17
CA ALA A 157 -17.90 15.96 -6.02
C ALA A 157 -18.65 17.21 -5.56
N THR A 158 -19.86 17.01 -5.04
CA THR A 158 -20.69 18.04 -4.41
C THR A 158 -21.15 17.55 -3.05
N TYR A 159 -21.56 18.43 -2.17
CA TYR A 159 -22.00 18.07 -0.82
C TYR A 159 -23.12 17.04 -0.85
N THR A 160 -24.08 17.18 -1.77
CA THR A 160 -25.24 16.27 -1.86
C THR A 160 -24.86 14.89 -2.37
N ASN A 161 -23.86 14.75 -3.24
CA ASN A 161 -23.54 13.45 -3.84
C ASN A 161 -22.66 12.54 -2.96
N ILE A 162 -21.96 13.10 -1.97
CA ILE A 162 -21.09 12.31 -1.09
C ILE A 162 -21.89 11.33 -0.22
N ALA A 163 -22.95 11.78 0.44
CA ALA A 163 -23.73 10.90 1.32
C ALA A 163 -24.27 9.63 0.60
N PRO A 164 -24.92 9.72 -0.58
CA PRO A 164 -25.36 8.53 -1.30
C PRO A 164 -24.19 7.68 -1.84
N ASN A 165 -23.10 8.30 -2.34
CA ASN A 165 -21.93 7.55 -2.81
C ASN A 165 -21.24 6.76 -1.68
N THR A 166 -21.11 7.38 -0.51
CA THR A 166 -20.61 6.73 0.70
C THR A 166 -21.47 5.54 1.11
N ARG A 167 -22.80 5.63 0.98
CA ARG A 167 -23.71 4.50 1.24
C ARG A 167 -23.51 3.37 0.23
N ILE A 168 -23.38 3.68 -1.05
CA ILE A 168 -23.10 2.68 -2.09
C ILE A 168 -21.78 1.96 -1.79
N MET A 169 -20.73 2.69 -1.41
CA MET A 169 -19.46 2.09 -1.00
C MET A 169 -19.59 1.23 0.25
N PHE A 170 -20.33 1.68 1.27
CA PHE A 170 -20.56 0.92 2.49
C PHE A 170 -21.26 -0.42 2.19
N THR A 171 -22.35 -0.39 1.40
CA THR A 171 -23.06 -1.60 0.97
C THR A 171 -22.18 -2.51 0.12
N GLY A 172 -21.39 -1.94 -0.79
CA GLY A 172 -20.45 -2.70 -1.59
C GLY A 172 -19.36 -3.37 -0.74
N LEU A 173 -18.83 -2.69 0.27
CA LEU A 173 -17.86 -3.28 1.19
C LEU A 173 -18.45 -4.42 2.02
N MET A 174 -19.72 -4.34 2.43
CA MET A 174 -20.40 -5.45 3.10
C MET A 174 -20.41 -6.72 2.23
N GLU A 175 -20.70 -6.58 0.94
CA GLU A 175 -20.72 -7.70 -0.01
C GLU A 175 -19.29 -8.20 -0.32
N PHE A 176 -18.34 -7.28 -0.49
CA PHE A 176 -16.93 -7.59 -0.65
C PHE A 176 -16.40 -8.47 0.49
N PHE A 177 -16.67 -8.10 1.74
CA PHE A 177 -16.20 -8.86 2.88
C PHE A 177 -16.96 -10.17 3.08
N SER A 178 -18.27 -10.21 2.80
CA SER A 178 -19.08 -11.43 2.89
C SER A 178 -18.69 -12.49 1.85
N SER A 179 -18.28 -12.06 0.66
CA SER A 179 -17.79 -12.94 -0.41
C SER A 179 -16.34 -13.40 -0.19
N THR A 180 -15.56 -12.65 0.60
CA THR A 180 -14.13 -12.93 0.84
C THR A 180 -13.87 -13.72 2.12
N PHE A 181 -14.60 -13.44 3.20
CA PHE A 181 -14.33 -13.99 4.53
C PHE A 181 -15.56 -14.70 5.08
N ASP A 182 -15.44 -16.01 5.27
CA ASP A 182 -16.55 -16.84 5.74
C ASP A 182 -16.94 -16.45 7.18
N ASP A 183 -15.95 -16.20 8.05
CA ASP A 183 -16.19 -15.69 9.40
C ASP A 183 -16.96 -14.36 9.40
N PHE A 184 -16.66 -13.44 8.47
CA PHE A 184 -17.41 -12.18 8.37
C PHE A 184 -18.85 -12.44 7.95
N ARG A 185 -19.06 -13.33 6.98
CA ARG A 185 -20.39 -13.69 6.48
C ARG A 185 -21.26 -14.34 7.56
N GLU A 186 -20.66 -15.10 8.47
CA GLU A 186 -21.32 -15.79 9.58
C GLU A 186 -21.69 -14.87 10.76
N LEU A 187 -21.06 -13.70 10.88
CA LEU A 187 -21.46 -12.69 11.87
C LEU A 187 -22.91 -12.23 11.67
N SER A 188 -23.56 -11.80 12.76
CA SER A 188 -24.88 -11.17 12.65
C SER A 188 -24.78 -9.85 11.85
N LYS A 189 -25.89 -9.42 11.24
CA LYS A 189 -25.92 -8.16 10.47
C LYS A 189 -25.53 -6.94 11.30
N ASP A 190 -25.87 -6.93 12.60
CA ASP A 190 -25.46 -5.86 13.51
C ASP A 190 -23.96 -5.88 13.77
N GLN A 191 -23.36 -7.06 13.92
CA GLN A 191 -21.92 -7.22 14.12
C GLN A 191 -21.13 -6.83 12.86
N GLN A 192 -21.59 -7.26 11.67
CA GLN A 192 -21.00 -6.85 10.39
C GLN A 192 -21.06 -5.32 10.24
N THR A 193 -22.22 -4.72 10.48
CA THR A 193 -22.43 -3.27 10.39
C THR A 193 -21.54 -2.51 11.37
N LEU A 194 -21.46 -2.97 12.63
CA LEU A 194 -20.62 -2.37 13.66
C LEU A 194 -19.13 -2.44 13.29
N LEU A 195 -18.65 -3.61 12.86
CA LEU A 195 -17.26 -3.80 12.49
C LEU A 195 -16.88 -2.93 11.28
N LEU A 196 -17.75 -2.87 10.27
CA LEU A 196 -17.52 -2.03 9.10
C LEU A 196 -17.56 -0.55 9.47
N THR A 197 -18.58 -0.09 10.20
CA THR A 197 -18.74 1.31 10.63
C THR A 197 -17.51 1.80 11.39
N ASN A 198 -17.03 1.01 12.34
CA ASN A 198 -15.88 1.34 13.17
C ASN A 198 -14.58 1.51 12.36
N ASN A 199 -14.47 0.84 11.20
CA ASN A 199 -13.27 0.84 10.37
C ASN A 199 -13.48 1.54 9.01
N PHE A 200 -14.65 2.11 8.76
CA PHE A 200 -15.06 2.62 7.46
C PHE A 200 -14.18 3.77 6.98
N ASP A 201 -13.84 4.72 7.86
CA ASP A 201 -12.95 5.85 7.52
C ASP A 201 -11.59 5.37 6.99
N MET A 202 -11.03 4.31 7.59
CA MET A 202 -9.75 3.75 7.18
C MET A 202 -9.86 3.01 5.84
N LEU A 203 -10.94 2.24 5.65
CA LEU A 203 -11.23 1.54 4.41
C LEU A 203 -11.41 2.50 3.25
N HIS A 204 -12.24 3.53 3.46
CA HIS A 204 -12.53 4.59 2.51
C HIS A 204 -11.25 5.33 2.09
N LYS A 205 -10.45 5.80 3.05
CA LYS A 205 -9.17 6.46 2.74
C LYS A 205 -8.17 5.57 2.01
N THR A 206 -8.13 4.28 2.33
CA THR A 206 -7.21 3.34 1.68
C THR A 206 -7.56 3.17 0.20
N ASP A 207 -8.85 3.01 -0.11
CA ASP A 207 -9.37 2.95 -1.48
C ASP A 207 -9.11 4.26 -2.24
N ASP A 208 -9.50 5.38 -1.66
CA ASP A 208 -9.34 6.71 -2.24
C ASP A 208 -7.89 7.01 -2.59
N LEU A 209 -6.95 6.71 -1.69
CA LEU A 209 -5.52 6.96 -1.90
C LEU A 209 -4.91 6.06 -2.96
N TYR A 210 -5.30 4.79 -3.01
CA TYR A 210 -4.86 3.87 -4.06
C TYR A 210 -5.27 4.37 -5.45
N ARG A 211 -6.55 4.72 -5.60
CA ARG A 211 -7.09 5.23 -6.87
C ARG A 211 -6.56 6.62 -7.22
N ALA A 212 -6.42 7.51 -6.24
CA ALA A 212 -5.86 8.85 -6.45
C ALA A 212 -4.38 8.83 -6.82
N ALA A 213 -3.59 7.93 -6.23
CA ALA A 213 -2.18 7.76 -6.59
C ALA A 213 -2.03 7.24 -8.03
N HIS A 214 -2.97 6.43 -8.52
CA HIS A 214 -2.97 5.93 -9.88
C HIS A 214 -3.47 6.97 -10.91
N HIS A 215 -4.63 7.59 -10.70
CA HIS A 215 -5.22 8.49 -11.71
C HIS A 215 -4.69 9.93 -11.64
N PHE A 216 -4.23 10.39 -10.47
CA PHE A 216 -3.82 11.79 -10.26
C PHE A 216 -2.47 11.88 -9.53
N PRO A 217 -1.40 11.22 -10.00
CA PRO A 217 -0.15 11.05 -9.22
C PRO A 217 0.56 12.35 -8.81
N GLU A 218 0.28 13.48 -9.47
CA GLU A 218 0.89 14.79 -9.21
C GLU A 218 -0.08 15.84 -8.68
N ASP A 219 -1.40 15.60 -8.74
CA ASP A 219 -2.41 16.60 -8.37
C ASP A 219 -2.84 16.45 -6.91
N ASP A 220 -3.27 17.54 -6.29
CA ASP A 220 -3.90 17.54 -4.96
C ASP A 220 -5.40 17.16 -5.02
N CYS A 221 -5.69 16.12 -5.80
CA CYS A 221 -7.01 15.52 -5.96
C CYS A 221 -7.13 14.23 -5.14
N ILE A 222 -8.29 14.07 -4.48
CA ILE A 222 -8.78 12.80 -3.95
C ILE A 222 -9.91 12.28 -4.82
N ILE A 223 -10.08 10.97 -4.80
CA ILE A 223 -11.15 10.30 -5.52
C ILE A 223 -12.15 9.80 -4.48
N LEU A 224 -13.17 10.59 -4.19
CA LEU A 224 -14.16 10.30 -3.14
C LEU A 224 -15.13 9.18 -3.53
N SER A 225 -15.24 8.93 -4.83
CA SER A 225 -16.17 7.97 -5.39
C SER A 225 -15.64 7.42 -6.72
N TYR A 226 -16.29 6.41 -7.27
CA TYR A 226 -15.98 5.90 -8.59
C TYR A 226 -16.17 6.92 -9.71
N THR A 227 -17.16 7.80 -9.58
CA THR A 227 -17.54 8.79 -10.61
C THR A 227 -17.09 10.21 -10.29
N THR A 228 -16.68 10.51 -9.05
CA THR A 228 -16.36 11.87 -8.63
C THR A 228 -14.97 12.05 -8.01
N ILE A 229 -14.43 13.26 -8.20
CA ILE A 229 -13.18 13.73 -7.61
C ILE A 229 -13.41 14.98 -6.77
N PHE A 230 -12.51 15.20 -5.80
CA PHE A 230 -12.45 16.44 -5.04
C PHE A 230 -11.04 17.02 -5.11
N SER A 231 -10.95 18.30 -5.42
CA SER A 231 -9.70 19.06 -5.41
C SER A 231 -9.75 20.10 -4.30
N ILE A 232 -8.65 20.22 -3.55
CA ILE A 232 -8.50 21.25 -2.51
C ILE A 232 -8.56 22.68 -3.07
N HIS A 233 -8.35 22.85 -4.38
CA HIS A 233 -8.43 24.15 -5.05
C HIS A 233 -9.85 24.48 -5.53
N ARG A 234 -10.79 23.53 -5.41
CA ARG A 234 -12.17 23.64 -5.90
C ARG A 234 -13.19 23.37 -4.80
N VAL A 235 -12.90 23.78 -3.57
CA VAL A 235 -13.80 23.54 -2.43
C VAL A 235 -15.14 24.25 -2.59
N ASP A 236 -15.16 25.40 -3.27
CA ASP A 236 -16.40 26.13 -3.52
C ASP A 236 -17.37 25.34 -4.42
N ASP A 237 -16.84 24.58 -5.39
CA ASP A 237 -17.64 23.68 -6.24
C ASP A 237 -18.25 22.55 -5.41
N PHE A 238 -17.51 22.06 -4.41
CA PHE A 238 -18.00 21.04 -3.49
C PHE A 238 -19.14 21.56 -2.60
N LEU A 239 -19.05 22.81 -2.15
CA LEU A 239 -20.03 23.43 -1.26
C LEU A 239 -21.17 24.13 -2.00
N VAL A 240 -21.25 24.01 -3.33
CA VAL A 240 -22.24 24.71 -4.17
C VAL A 240 -23.68 24.41 -3.73
N ASP A 241 -23.94 23.15 -3.39
CA ASP A 241 -25.26 22.59 -3.04
C ASP A 241 -25.41 22.33 -1.53
N CYS A 242 -24.54 22.90 -0.69
CA CYS A 242 -24.73 22.86 0.76
C CYS A 242 -26.02 23.57 1.19
N PRO A 243 -26.70 23.08 2.25
CA PRO A 243 -27.86 23.76 2.83
C PRO A 243 -27.54 25.21 3.21
N PRO A 244 -28.50 26.16 3.10
CA PRO A 244 -28.26 27.58 3.35
C PRO A 244 -27.72 27.92 4.75
N LYS A 245 -27.99 27.05 5.74
CA LYS A 245 -27.53 27.18 7.13
C LYS A 245 -26.04 26.87 7.33
N VAL A 246 -25.35 26.32 6.32
CA VAL A 246 -23.93 25.96 6.42
C VAL A 246 -23.08 27.22 6.23
N ASN A 247 -22.20 27.50 7.19
CA ASN A 247 -21.17 28.51 7.04
C ASN A 247 -20.10 28.03 6.03
N LYS A 248 -20.26 28.37 4.76
CA LYS A 248 -19.38 27.90 3.67
C LYS A 248 -17.93 28.34 3.87
N ALA A 249 -17.68 29.53 4.40
CA ALA A 249 -16.32 30.04 4.62
C ALA A 249 -15.57 29.23 5.67
N GLU A 250 -16.21 28.96 6.80
CA GLU A 250 -15.66 28.13 7.87
C GLU A 250 -15.47 26.67 7.42
N ALA A 251 -16.49 26.10 6.77
CA ALA A 251 -16.42 24.75 6.23
C ALA A 251 -15.26 24.60 5.22
N SER A 252 -15.11 25.57 4.31
CA SER A 252 -14.04 25.57 3.31
C SER A 252 -12.65 25.61 3.96
N ALA A 253 -12.44 26.53 4.92
CA ALA A 253 -11.18 26.63 5.65
C ALA A 253 -10.83 25.33 6.39
N GLU A 254 -11.81 24.70 7.04
CA GLU A 254 -11.62 23.45 7.78
C GLU A 254 -11.31 22.26 6.86
N ILE A 255 -12.00 22.16 5.71
CA ILE A 255 -11.76 21.13 4.70
C ILE A 255 -10.35 21.26 4.13
N ILE A 256 -9.96 22.45 3.68
CA ILE A 256 -8.62 22.72 3.14
C ILE A 256 -7.55 22.33 4.15
N ARG A 257 -7.75 22.73 5.42
CA ARG A 257 -6.84 22.43 6.51
C ARG A 257 -6.71 20.92 6.78
N ASN A 258 -7.82 20.18 6.80
CA ASN A 258 -7.83 18.76 7.12
C ASN A 258 -7.32 17.88 5.97
N VAL A 259 -7.76 18.18 4.75
CA VAL A 259 -7.34 17.46 3.54
C VAL A 259 -5.88 17.76 3.26
N GLY A 260 -5.47 19.03 3.24
CA GLY A 260 -4.10 19.43 2.93
C GLY A 260 -3.04 18.81 3.85
N ARG A 261 -3.31 18.72 5.16
CA ARG A 261 -2.36 18.13 6.12
C ARG A 261 -2.06 16.65 5.86
N ASN A 262 -3.06 15.88 5.45
CA ASN A 262 -2.97 14.42 5.41
C ASN A 262 -2.81 13.88 4.00
N LEU A 263 -3.44 14.52 3.01
CA LEU A 263 -3.50 14.04 1.64
C LEU A 263 -2.11 13.95 1.01
N ILE A 264 -1.36 15.05 0.99
CA ILE A 264 -0.06 15.12 0.31
C ILE A 264 0.89 14.06 0.88
N ALA A 265 0.97 13.98 2.21
CA ALA A 265 1.83 13.02 2.90
C ALA A 265 1.42 11.56 2.61
N ASN A 266 0.12 11.25 2.66
CA ASN A 266 -0.36 9.89 2.44
C ASN A 266 -0.29 9.46 0.98
N LYS A 267 -0.64 10.35 0.04
CA LYS A 267 -0.54 10.09 -1.40
C LYS A 267 0.90 9.87 -1.83
N THR A 268 1.83 10.68 -1.30
CA THR A 268 3.27 10.46 -1.50
C THR A 268 3.71 9.07 -1.03
N ARG A 269 3.16 8.57 0.09
CA ARG A 269 3.47 7.22 0.58
C ARG A 269 2.92 6.12 -0.33
N PHE A 270 1.67 6.24 -0.79
CA PHE A 270 1.09 5.27 -1.73
C PHE A 270 1.85 5.25 -3.06
N LYS A 271 2.23 6.43 -3.58
CA LYS A 271 3.05 6.56 -4.80
C LYS A 271 4.43 5.92 -4.66
N ARG A 272 5.07 6.06 -3.49
CA ARG A 272 6.36 5.42 -3.20
C ARG A 272 6.23 3.92 -2.99
N ALA A 273 5.15 3.48 -2.36
CA ALA A 273 4.91 2.07 -2.08
C ALA A 273 4.67 1.26 -3.37
N GLN A 274 4.06 1.87 -4.39
CA GLN A 274 3.72 1.21 -5.66
C GLN A 274 3.03 -0.14 -5.45
N LEU A 275 1.96 -0.12 -4.64
CA LEU A 275 1.25 -1.34 -4.25
C LEU A 275 0.76 -2.12 -5.48
N SER A 276 1.06 -3.41 -5.53
CA SER A 276 0.41 -4.32 -6.48
C SER A 276 -1.07 -4.49 -6.15
N ALA A 277 -1.83 -5.10 -7.06
CA ALA A 277 -3.22 -5.50 -6.82
C ALA A 277 -3.37 -6.31 -5.52
N ASP A 278 -2.51 -7.30 -5.32
CA ASP A 278 -2.51 -8.18 -4.14
C ASP A 278 -2.22 -7.42 -2.86
N GLU A 279 -1.19 -6.57 -2.86
CA GLU A 279 -0.79 -5.77 -1.69
C GLU A 279 -1.90 -4.78 -1.31
N PHE A 280 -2.55 -4.17 -2.30
CA PHE A 280 -3.66 -3.25 -2.06
C PHE A 280 -4.87 -3.97 -1.44
N VAL A 281 -5.33 -5.09 -1.98
CA VAL A 281 -6.51 -5.77 -1.41
C VAL A 281 -6.21 -6.39 -0.04
N ALA A 282 -4.98 -6.89 0.17
CA ALA A 282 -4.53 -7.32 1.48
C ALA A 282 -4.59 -6.16 2.49
N LEU A 283 -4.11 -5.00 2.07
CA LEU A 283 -4.14 -3.80 2.88
C LEU A 283 -5.58 -3.35 3.21
N LEU A 284 -6.45 -3.29 2.21
CA LEU A 284 -7.85 -2.92 2.37
C LEU A 284 -8.52 -3.83 3.41
N SER A 285 -8.30 -5.14 3.34
CA SER A 285 -8.89 -6.06 4.31
C SER A 285 -8.24 -6.02 5.70
N LEU A 286 -6.94 -5.73 5.79
CA LEU A 286 -6.29 -5.49 7.08
C LEU A 286 -6.84 -4.23 7.79
N ALA A 287 -7.39 -3.27 7.03
CA ALA A 287 -8.08 -2.11 7.60
C ALA A 287 -9.42 -2.49 8.24
N LEU A 288 -10.17 -3.45 7.69
CA LEU A 288 -11.38 -4.00 8.33
C LEU A 288 -11.01 -4.71 9.63
N TRP A 289 -10.05 -5.63 9.56
CA TRP A 289 -9.65 -6.46 10.69
C TRP A 289 -8.75 -5.70 11.65
N ARG A 290 -9.09 -4.48 12.04
CA ARG A 290 -8.34 -3.69 13.03
C ARG A 290 -8.97 -3.87 14.39
N GLU A 291 -8.16 -4.26 15.37
CA GLU A 291 -8.58 -4.38 16.77
C GLU A 291 -8.97 -3.01 17.33
N GLN A 292 -10.17 -2.92 17.91
CA GLN A 292 -10.70 -1.71 18.55
C GLN A 292 -11.00 -1.97 20.02
N ALA A 293 -11.04 -0.90 20.83
CA ALA A 293 -11.22 -1.02 22.27
C ALA A 293 -12.61 -1.55 22.69
N SER A 294 -13.61 -1.50 21.80
CA SER A 294 -15.02 -1.84 22.07
C SER A 294 -15.47 -3.17 21.45
N THR A 295 -14.57 -4.01 20.95
CA THR A 295 -14.95 -5.31 20.38
C THR A 295 -15.12 -6.36 21.48
N ASN A 296 -16.18 -7.16 21.39
CA ASN A 296 -16.35 -8.31 22.28
C ASN A 296 -15.24 -9.35 22.03
N GLU A 297 -15.07 -10.29 22.96
CA GLU A 297 -13.97 -11.26 22.93
C GLU A 297 -14.03 -12.16 21.68
N GLY A 298 -15.23 -12.61 21.28
CA GLY A 298 -15.42 -13.44 20.09
C GLY A 298 -15.02 -12.76 18.77
N ILE A 299 -15.45 -11.52 18.55
CA ILE A 299 -15.05 -10.73 17.37
C ILE A 299 -13.56 -10.42 17.40
N THR A 300 -13.00 -10.20 18.59
CA THR A 300 -11.56 -9.95 18.75
C THR A 300 -10.72 -11.15 18.29
N GLU A 301 -11.18 -12.37 18.55
CA GLU A 301 -10.49 -13.57 18.07
C GLU A 301 -10.62 -13.75 16.55
N ILE A 302 -11.81 -13.54 15.98
CA ILE A 302 -12.03 -13.53 14.52
C ILE A 302 -11.10 -12.52 13.84
N ILE A 303 -10.98 -11.31 14.39
CA ILE A 303 -10.06 -10.28 13.92
C ILE A 303 -8.62 -10.81 13.92
N LYS A 304 -8.14 -11.39 15.03
CA LYS A 304 -6.75 -11.88 15.13
C LYS A 304 -6.46 -13.00 14.15
N THR A 305 -7.38 -13.94 13.99
CA THR A 305 -7.25 -15.08 13.06
C THR A 305 -7.15 -14.57 11.62
N ASN A 306 -8.13 -13.80 11.16
CA ASN A 306 -8.15 -13.28 9.78
C ASN A 306 -6.93 -12.39 9.47
N ARG A 307 -6.51 -11.54 10.40
CA ARG A 307 -5.26 -10.78 10.26
C ARG A 307 -4.05 -11.67 10.08
N SER A 308 -3.93 -12.70 10.92
CA SER A 308 -2.76 -13.58 10.92
C SER A 308 -2.66 -14.36 9.61
N THR A 309 -3.80 -14.88 9.11
CA THR A 309 -3.90 -15.54 7.81
C THR A 309 -3.50 -14.61 6.67
N LEU A 310 -4.10 -13.41 6.60
CA LEU A 310 -3.79 -12.42 5.55
C LEU A 310 -2.31 -12.03 5.55
N LEU A 311 -1.73 -11.82 6.73
CA LEU A 311 -0.32 -11.47 6.85
C LEU A 311 0.59 -12.62 6.43
N ALA A 312 0.24 -13.88 6.74
CA ALA A 312 1.00 -15.05 6.31
C ALA A 312 0.95 -15.24 4.78
N GLU A 313 -0.22 -15.04 4.16
CA GLU A 313 -0.37 -15.12 2.71
C GLU A 313 0.40 -13.97 2.01
N LEU A 314 0.29 -12.74 2.53
CA LEU A 314 1.06 -11.60 2.04
C LEU A 314 2.57 -11.79 2.22
N HIS A 315 3.01 -12.42 3.31
CA HIS A 315 4.41 -12.81 3.51
C HIS A 315 4.89 -13.81 2.47
N THR A 316 4.07 -14.80 2.13
CA THR A 316 4.40 -15.78 1.10
C THR A 316 4.49 -15.12 -0.28
N TYR A 317 3.54 -14.23 -0.59
CA TYR A 317 3.55 -13.43 -1.82
C TYR A 317 4.78 -12.51 -1.91
N SER A 318 5.08 -11.77 -0.84
CA SER A 318 6.21 -10.83 -0.80
C SER A 318 7.58 -11.53 -0.69
N ALA A 319 7.68 -12.72 -0.09
CA ALA A 319 8.90 -13.51 -0.12
C ALA A 319 9.32 -13.91 -1.56
N GLY A 320 8.35 -13.99 -2.49
CA GLY A 320 8.59 -14.15 -3.92
C GLY A 320 8.98 -12.86 -4.66
N ARG A 321 8.77 -11.68 -4.06
CA ARG A 321 9.15 -10.37 -4.61
C ARG A 321 10.22 -9.73 -3.73
N ALA A 322 11.48 -9.76 -4.15
CA ALA A 322 12.64 -9.19 -3.43
C ALA A 322 12.63 -7.65 -3.25
N ASP A 323 11.48 -6.98 -3.36
CA ASP A 323 11.32 -5.53 -3.29
C ASP A 323 10.59 -5.12 -2.00
N LEU A 324 11.30 -5.18 -0.87
CA LEU A 324 10.83 -4.64 0.41
C LEU A 324 10.98 -3.11 0.46
N ILE A 325 10.21 -2.40 -0.34
CA ILE A 325 9.98 -0.94 -0.19
C ILE A 325 9.00 -0.66 0.97
N MET A 326 8.26 -1.68 1.41
CA MET A 326 7.15 -1.57 2.38
C MET A 326 7.53 -1.24 3.84
N GLN A 327 8.82 -1.27 4.22
CA GLN A 327 9.19 -1.34 5.64
C GLN A 327 9.28 0.01 6.37
N ARG A 328 9.44 1.15 5.68
CA ARG A 328 9.75 2.45 6.33
C ARG A 328 8.66 3.52 6.21
N ASP A 329 7.85 3.50 5.16
CA ASP A 329 6.85 4.55 4.92
C ASP A 329 5.50 4.25 5.60
N TRP A 330 5.28 2.99 5.97
CA TRP A 330 4.07 2.52 6.66
C TRP A 330 4.06 2.85 8.17
N GLU A 331 5.23 2.88 8.81
CA GLU A 331 5.40 3.23 10.24
C GLU A 331 4.94 4.67 10.53
N ASN A 332 4.92 5.55 9.52
CA ASN A 332 4.57 6.96 9.64
C ASN A 332 3.17 7.31 9.12
N CYS A 333 2.47 6.38 8.47
CA CYS A 333 1.06 6.55 8.14
C CYS A 333 0.25 6.48 9.44
N SER A 334 -0.32 7.61 9.88
CA SER A 334 -1.14 7.67 11.11
C SER A 334 -2.26 6.64 11.09
N ALA A 335 -2.79 6.36 9.90
CA ALA A 335 -3.84 5.39 9.61
C ALA A 335 -3.38 3.92 9.81
N CYS A 336 -2.08 3.64 9.64
CA CYS A 336 -1.58 2.26 9.53
C CYS A 336 -0.50 1.86 10.55
N SER A 337 0.08 2.84 11.25
CA SER A 337 1.22 2.63 12.14
C SER A 337 0.91 1.73 13.34
N SER A 338 -0.35 1.62 13.77
CA SER A 338 -0.76 0.78 14.91
C SER A 338 -0.84 -0.71 14.55
N ILE A 339 -1.30 -1.02 13.34
CA ILE A 339 -1.44 -2.38 12.79
C ILE A 339 -0.05 -3.01 12.61
N TRP A 340 0.91 -2.24 12.12
CA TRP A 340 2.27 -2.71 11.82
C TRP A 340 3.18 -2.80 13.06
N ARG A 341 3.00 -1.91 14.05
CA ARG A 341 3.69 -2.02 15.35
C ARG A 341 3.37 -3.33 16.07
N LYS A 342 2.13 -3.83 15.97
CA LYS A 342 1.71 -5.13 16.53
C LYS A 342 2.25 -6.32 15.72
N TRP A 343 2.33 -6.22 14.39
CA TRP A 343 2.97 -7.22 13.50
C TRP A 343 4.44 -7.48 13.85
N ARG A 344 5.22 -6.43 14.14
CA ARG A 344 6.64 -6.52 14.56
C ARG A 344 6.83 -7.27 15.89
N VAL A 345 5.83 -7.23 16.77
CA VAL A 345 5.83 -7.96 18.05
C VAL A 345 5.40 -9.42 17.86
N GLY A 346 4.47 -9.68 16.93
CA GLY A 346 4.01 -11.03 16.57
C GLY A 346 5.07 -11.91 15.92
N ILE A 347 5.88 -11.34 15.00
CA ILE A 347 7.00 -12.04 14.32
C ILE A 347 8.01 -12.62 15.32
N LYS A 348 8.26 -11.94 16.44
CA LYS A 348 9.21 -12.39 17.47
C LYS A 348 8.67 -13.52 18.35
N LYS A 349 7.34 -13.74 18.36
CA LYS A 349 6.71 -14.80 19.16
C LYS A 349 6.59 -16.11 18.37
N THR A 350 6.32 -16.06 17.08
CA THR A 350 6.20 -17.27 16.22
C THR A 350 7.55 -17.90 15.88
N SER A 351 8.64 -17.12 15.83
CA SER A 351 10.00 -17.66 15.64
C SER A 351 10.62 -18.27 16.91
N LYS A 352 9.94 -18.20 18.06
CA LYS A 352 10.39 -18.76 19.35
C LYS A 352 9.63 -20.02 19.78
N SER A 353 8.61 -20.43 19.03
CA SER A 353 7.82 -21.63 19.34
C SER A 353 8.17 -22.84 18.46
N THR A 354 9.27 -22.78 17.71
CA THR A 354 9.76 -23.87 16.83
C THR A 354 11.25 -24.17 17.03
N SER A 355 11.81 -23.87 18.21
CA SER A 355 13.15 -24.31 18.62
C SER A 355 13.14 -24.97 19.97
#